data_AF-A0A436W7Y0-F1
#
_entry.id   AF-A0A436W7Y0-F1
#
_cell.length_a   1.000
_cell.length_b   1.000
_cell.length_c   1.000
_cell.angle_alpha   90.00
_cell.angle_beta   90.00
_cell.angle_gamma   90.00
#
_symmetry.space_group_name_H-M   'P 1'
#
loop_
_entity.id
_entity.type
_entity.pdbx_description
1 polymer ?
#
loop_
_entity_poly.entity_id
_entity_poly.type
_entity_poly.pdbx_seq_one_letter_code
_entity_poly.pdbx_strand_id
1 'polypeptide(L)'
;PWDQTGRTNKLPLPQWAAWGVTNPDGTPLIDNGLKAGLALPMGRKGPAFLTSDNFDVYLEWNQSFTYALTAANLAARLAGAPQLDPRDPEPGLSGDQMKALQTKLEAKGYDVGTVDGILGTNTREAIRKEQMRLGLPVDGWPTPELLARL
;
A
#
# COMPACT_ATOMS: atom_id res chain seq x y z
N PRO A 1 3.76 -12.51 5.16
CA PRO A 1 2.95 -12.90 3.98
C PRO A 1 2.42 -11.64 3.27
N TRP A 2 2.44 -11.58 1.94
CA TRP A 2 2.07 -10.35 1.21
C TRP A 2 0.57 -10.05 1.32
N ASP A 3 -0.27 -11.08 1.33
CA ASP A 3 -1.71 -11.01 1.54
C ASP A 3 -2.10 -10.34 2.86
N GLN A 4 -1.24 -10.42 3.87
CA GLN A 4 -1.45 -9.77 5.16
C GLN A 4 -1.13 -8.27 5.13
N THR A 5 -0.38 -7.79 4.14
CA THR A 5 -0.04 -6.35 4.02
C THR A 5 -1.27 -5.51 3.71
N GLY A 6 -1.14 -4.19 3.72
CA GLY A 6 -2.23 -3.24 3.50
C GLY A 6 -2.40 -2.31 4.69
N ARG A 7 -2.92 -1.10 4.42
CA ARG A 7 -3.18 -0.09 5.43
C ARG A 7 -4.26 -0.52 6.43
N THR A 8 -5.28 -1.20 5.94
CA THR A 8 -6.51 -1.55 6.68
C THR A 8 -6.36 -2.83 7.52
N ASN A 9 -5.46 -3.75 7.14
CA ASN A 9 -5.20 -4.95 7.93
C ASN A 9 -4.18 -4.65 9.04
N LYS A 10 -4.67 -4.18 10.19
CA LYS A 10 -3.82 -3.79 11.32
C LYS A 10 -3.57 -4.95 12.27
N LEU A 11 -2.30 -5.35 12.39
CA LEU A 11 -1.83 -6.41 13.29
C LEU A 11 -0.92 -5.84 14.38
N PRO A 12 -0.78 -6.52 15.54
CA PRO A 12 0.19 -6.14 16.57
C PRO A 12 1.62 -6.08 16.01
N LEU A 13 2.43 -5.11 16.46
CA LEU A 13 3.83 -4.99 16.02
C LEU A 13 4.67 -6.28 16.18
N PRO A 14 4.51 -7.09 17.26
CA PRO A 14 5.20 -8.37 17.37
C PRO A 14 4.93 -9.33 16.20
N GLN A 15 3.72 -9.30 15.63
CA GLN A 15 3.37 -10.15 14.49
C GLN A 15 4.14 -9.75 13.23
N TRP A 16 4.29 -8.45 12.99
CA TRP A 16 5.10 -7.94 11.88
C TRP A 16 6.58 -8.24 12.07
N ALA A 17 7.09 -8.04 13.29
CA ALA A 17 8.46 -8.36 13.65
C ALA A 17 8.78 -9.85 13.43
N ALA A 18 7.85 -10.75 13.81
CA ALA A 18 7.98 -12.19 13.57
C ALA A 18 8.07 -12.55 12.07
N TRP A 19 7.55 -11.71 11.19
CA TRP A 19 7.69 -11.86 9.73
C TRP A 19 8.86 -11.08 9.13
N GLY A 20 9.72 -10.49 9.97
CA GLY A 20 10.96 -9.83 9.56
C GLY A 20 10.81 -8.35 9.23
N VAL A 21 9.71 -7.69 9.62
CA VAL A 21 9.60 -6.23 9.51
C VAL A 21 10.48 -5.58 10.57
N THR A 22 11.29 -4.61 10.17
CA THR A 22 12.19 -3.84 11.03
C THR A 22 11.96 -2.34 10.85
N ASN A 23 12.59 -1.54 11.71
CA ASN A 23 12.81 -0.13 11.44
C ASN A 23 13.73 0.06 10.20
N PRO A 24 13.79 1.27 9.60
CA PRO A 24 14.64 1.55 8.45
C PRO A 24 16.14 1.28 8.69
N ASP A 25 16.62 1.38 9.92
CA ASP A 25 18.01 1.12 10.34
C ASP A 25 18.28 -0.37 10.64
N GLY A 26 17.28 -1.24 10.46
CA GLY A 26 17.37 -2.67 10.74
C GLY A 26 17.09 -3.06 12.19
N THR A 27 16.85 -2.10 13.09
CA THR A 27 16.50 -2.41 14.48
C THR A 27 15.11 -3.05 14.56
N PRO A 28 14.87 -3.97 15.53
CA PRO A 28 13.59 -4.64 15.65
C PRO A 28 12.47 -3.66 16.04
N LEU A 29 11.24 -3.95 15.62
CA LEU A 29 10.06 -3.24 16.12
C LEU A 29 9.87 -3.52 17.61
N ILE A 30 9.66 -2.47 18.39
CA ILE A 30 9.40 -2.58 19.83
C ILE A 30 7.89 -2.73 20.06
N ASP A 31 7.49 -3.72 20.85
CA ASP A 31 6.10 -3.85 21.27
C ASP A 31 5.72 -2.70 22.20
N ASN A 32 4.74 -1.92 21.77
CA ASN A 32 4.16 -0.81 22.50
C ASN A 32 2.63 -0.95 22.64
N GLY A 33 2.10 -2.15 22.40
CA GLY A 33 0.67 -2.44 22.43
C GLY A 33 -0.13 -1.89 21.25
N LEU A 34 0.50 -1.18 20.32
CA LEU A 34 -0.18 -0.65 19.13
C LEU A 34 -0.30 -1.70 18.03
N LYS A 35 -1.32 -1.50 17.19
CA LYS A 35 -1.48 -2.22 15.93
C LYS A 35 -1.13 -1.29 14.77
N ALA A 36 -0.61 -1.87 13.71
CA ALA A 36 -0.30 -1.14 12.49
C ALA A 36 -0.61 -2.00 11.26
N GLY A 37 -0.98 -1.34 10.17
CA GLY A 37 -1.00 -1.93 8.84
C GLY A 37 0.36 -1.77 8.18
N LEU A 38 0.71 -2.66 7.24
CA LEU A 38 1.94 -2.52 6.45
C LEU A 38 1.59 -2.00 5.06
N ALA A 39 1.68 -0.69 4.86
CA ALA A 39 1.31 -0.04 3.62
C ALA A 39 2.47 -0.01 2.61
N LEU A 40 2.17 -0.37 1.37
CA LEU A 40 3.11 -0.49 0.26
C LEU A 40 2.69 0.45 -0.89
N PRO A 41 3.02 1.76 -0.82
CA PRO A 41 2.57 2.73 -1.81
C PRO A 41 2.96 2.37 -3.24
N MET A 42 4.13 1.73 -3.44
CA MET A 42 4.70 1.41 -4.74
C MET A 42 5.02 -0.09 -4.87
N GLY A 43 4.20 -0.94 -4.24
CA GLY A 43 4.39 -2.40 -4.21
C GLY A 43 5.53 -2.85 -3.31
N ARG A 44 5.75 -4.17 -3.26
CA ARG A 44 6.68 -4.80 -2.30
C ARG A 44 8.15 -4.47 -2.51
N LYS A 45 8.53 -4.00 -3.70
CA LYS A 45 9.91 -3.59 -4.02
C LYS A 45 10.17 -2.11 -3.75
N GLY A 46 9.13 -1.35 -3.40
CA GLY A 46 9.21 0.04 -2.98
C GLY A 46 9.40 0.20 -1.47
N PRO A 47 9.33 1.44 -0.96
CA PRO A 47 9.33 1.70 0.47
C PRO A 47 8.07 1.15 1.15
N ALA A 48 8.21 0.72 2.40
CA ALA A 48 7.12 0.21 3.23
C ALA A 48 6.92 1.09 4.46
N PHE A 49 5.67 1.24 4.89
CA PHE A 49 5.30 2.10 6.02
C PHE A 49 4.38 1.35 6.98
N LEU A 50 4.62 1.51 8.27
CA LEU A 50 3.66 1.10 9.29
C LEU A 50 2.62 2.22 9.47
N THR A 51 1.35 1.90 9.22
CA THR A 51 0.25 2.87 9.35
C THR A 51 -0.57 2.57 10.61
N SER A 52 -0.55 3.50 11.56
CA SER A 52 -1.32 3.45 12.81
C SER A 52 -2.74 4.01 12.65
N ASP A 53 -3.51 4.08 13.73
CA ASP A 53 -4.82 4.75 13.75
C ASP A 53 -4.72 6.26 13.47
N ASN A 54 -3.63 6.90 13.91
CA ASN A 54 -3.38 8.32 13.60
C ASN A 54 -3.21 8.57 12.09
N PHE A 55 -2.69 7.59 11.34
CA PHE A 55 -2.58 7.74 9.89
C PHE A 55 -3.96 7.77 9.22
N ASP A 56 -4.94 7.06 9.77
CA ASP A 56 -6.29 7.02 9.18
C ASP A 56 -7.02 8.36 9.33
N VAL A 57 -6.68 9.15 10.35
CA VAL A 57 -7.20 10.52 10.54
C VAL A 57 -6.81 11.44 9.38
N TYR A 58 -5.62 11.26 8.76
CA TYR A 58 -5.25 12.04 7.57
C TYR A 58 -6.23 11.81 6.41
N LEU A 59 -6.77 10.59 6.31
CA LEU A 59 -7.70 10.23 5.25
C LEU A 59 -9.07 10.86 5.45
N GLU A 60 -9.49 11.13 6.68
CA GLU A 60 -10.73 11.89 6.96
C GLU A 60 -10.69 13.29 6.35
N TRP A 61 -9.50 13.91 6.29
CA TRP A 61 -9.30 15.20 5.64
C TRP A 61 -9.14 15.09 4.12
N ASN A 62 -8.38 14.10 3.64
CA ASN A 62 -8.19 13.85 2.21
C ASN A 62 -8.07 12.35 1.94
N GLN A 63 -9.04 11.79 1.21
CA GLN A 63 -9.14 10.36 0.91
C GLN A 63 -8.04 9.83 -0.05
N SER A 64 -7.07 10.65 -0.45
CA SER A 64 -5.89 10.23 -1.20
C SER A 64 -4.83 9.64 -0.27
N PHE A 65 -4.64 8.32 -0.37
CA PHE A 65 -3.57 7.60 0.35
C PHE A 65 -2.18 8.16 0.08
N THR A 66 -1.85 8.46 -1.18
CA THR A 66 -0.54 9.03 -1.53
C THR A 66 -0.35 10.41 -0.92
N TYR A 67 -1.38 11.26 -0.92
CA TYR A 67 -1.32 12.58 -0.30
C TYR A 67 -1.11 12.47 1.23
N ALA A 68 -1.91 11.64 1.90
CA ALA A 68 -1.78 11.43 3.34
C ALA A 68 -0.37 10.92 3.70
N LEU A 69 0.17 10.00 2.91
CA LEU A 69 1.50 9.44 3.12
C LEU A 69 2.61 10.46 2.90
N THR A 70 2.52 11.32 1.88
CA THR A 70 3.53 12.37 1.65
C THR A 70 3.49 13.42 2.75
N ALA A 71 2.31 13.81 3.24
CA ALA A 71 2.16 14.72 4.37
C ALA A 71 2.73 14.13 5.67
N ALA A 72 2.41 12.86 5.97
CA ALA A 72 2.96 12.16 7.13
C ALA A 72 4.49 12.00 7.04
N ASN A 73 5.03 11.66 5.86
CA ASN A 73 6.46 11.57 5.63
C ASN A 73 7.15 12.93 5.78
N LEU A 74 6.55 14.03 5.29
CA LEU A 74 7.09 15.38 5.50
C LEU A 74 7.15 15.73 6.99
N ALA A 75 6.09 15.46 7.75
CA ALA A 75 6.09 15.68 9.20
C ALA A 75 7.19 14.87 9.90
N ALA A 76 7.38 13.59 9.53
CA ALA A 76 8.45 12.76 10.06
C ALA A 76 9.84 13.32 9.73
N ARG A 77 10.06 13.81 8.50
CA ARG A 77 11.32 14.44 8.08
C ARG A 77 11.61 15.73 8.86
N LEU A 78 10.59 16.55 9.13
CA LEU A 78 10.72 17.74 9.99
C LEU A 78 11.05 17.38 11.45
N ALA A 79 10.57 16.23 11.93
CA ALA A 79 10.89 15.70 13.25
C ALA A 79 12.26 14.97 13.33
N GLY A 80 13.04 14.95 12.24
CA GLY A 80 14.39 14.39 12.22
C GLY A 80 14.50 12.95 11.71
N ALA A 81 13.42 12.34 11.19
CA ALA A 81 13.51 11.04 10.54
C ALA A 81 14.46 11.11 9.32
N PRO A 82 15.20 10.03 8.98
CA PRO A 82 16.13 10.02 7.85
C PRO A 82 15.41 10.15 6.50
N GLN A 83 16.19 10.34 5.43
CA GLN A 83 15.62 10.37 4.08
C GLN A 83 15.05 8.99 3.73
N LEU A 84 13.88 8.98 3.11
CA LEU A 84 13.27 7.76 2.62
C LEU A 84 14.16 7.13 1.53
N ASP A 85 14.50 5.86 1.71
CA ASP A 85 15.07 5.04 0.64
C ASP A 85 13.97 4.73 -0.39
N PRO A 86 14.08 5.20 -1.64
CA PRO A 86 13.06 4.95 -2.66
C PRO A 86 13.00 3.48 -3.09
N ARG A 87 14.02 2.67 -2.77
CA ARG A 87 14.17 1.28 -3.22
C ARG A 87 14.10 1.17 -4.74
N ASP A 88 13.64 0.03 -5.27
CA ASP A 88 13.53 -0.25 -6.69
C ASP A 88 12.10 -0.75 -7.03
N PRO A 89 11.09 0.13 -6.94
CA PRO A 89 9.70 -0.23 -7.17
C PRO A 89 9.48 -0.60 -8.64
N GLU A 90 8.56 -1.54 -8.88
CA GLU A 90 8.16 -1.90 -10.24
C GLU A 90 7.41 -0.73 -10.89
N PRO A 91 7.54 -0.50 -12.20
CA PRO A 91 6.80 0.56 -12.87
C PRO A 91 5.30 0.36 -12.69
N GLY A 92 4.62 1.42 -12.23
CA GLY A 92 3.16 1.47 -12.20
C GLY A 92 2.57 1.68 -13.60
N LEU A 93 1.25 1.51 -13.72
CA LEU A 93 0.53 1.81 -14.95
C LEU A 93 0.45 3.31 -15.24
N SER A 94 0.39 3.68 -16.53
CA SER A 94 -0.04 5.01 -16.95
C SER A 94 -1.51 5.27 -16.59
N GLY A 95 -1.96 6.52 -16.68
CA GLY A 95 -3.37 6.86 -16.40
C GLY A 95 -4.36 6.09 -17.28
N ASP A 96 -4.08 5.94 -18.57
CA ASP A 96 -4.95 5.19 -19.49
C ASP A 96 -4.92 3.68 -19.21
N GLN A 97 -3.75 3.13 -18.89
CA GLN A 97 -3.61 1.74 -18.49
C GLN A 97 -4.32 1.46 -17.16
N MET A 98 -4.28 2.41 -16.21
CA MET A 98 -4.98 2.31 -14.94
C MET A 98 -6.50 2.30 -15.14
N LYS A 99 -7.03 3.17 -16.01
CA LYS A 99 -8.46 3.15 -16.38
C LYS A 99 -8.84 1.80 -17.00
N ALA A 100 -8.02 1.27 -17.91
CA ALA A 100 -8.25 -0.05 -18.48
C ALA A 100 -8.26 -1.15 -17.41
N LEU A 101 -7.34 -1.10 -16.44
CA LEU A 101 -7.31 -2.02 -15.31
C LEU A 101 -8.59 -1.90 -14.45
N GLN A 102 -8.99 -0.69 -14.09
CA GLN A 102 -10.21 -0.43 -13.31
C GLN A 102 -11.46 -0.96 -14.03
N THR A 103 -11.65 -0.67 -15.32
CA THR A 103 -12.76 -1.21 -16.13
C THR A 103 -12.78 -2.73 -16.13
N LYS A 104 -11.61 -3.37 -16.31
CA LYS A 104 -11.54 -4.85 -16.31
C LYS A 104 -11.85 -5.44 -14.93
N LEU A 105 -11.39 -4.82 -13.85
CA LEU A 105 -11.69 -5.24 -12.48
C LEU A 105 -13.18 -5.06 -12.16
N GLU A 106 -13.77 -3.92 -12.54
CA GLU A 106 -15.20 -3.65 -12.41
C GLU A 106 -16.04 -4.70 -13.16
N ALA A 107 -15.66 -5.03 -14.40
CA ALA A 107 -16.32 -6.07 -15.20
C ALA A 107 -16.25 -7.48 -14.57
N LYS A 108 -15.26 -7.74 -13.70
CA LYS A 108 -15.17 -8.98 -12.89
C LYS A 108 -15.97 -8.91 -11.59
N GLY A 109 -16.63 -7.79 -11.29
CA GLY A 109 -17.45 -7.57 -10.10
C GLY A 109 -16.70 -7.00 -8.90
N TYR A 110 -15.49 -6.47 -9.09
CA TYR A 110 -14.78 -5.76 -8.02
C TYR A 110 -15.26 -4.30 -7.91
N ASP A 111 -15.43 -3.81 -6.69
CA ASP A 111 -15.58 -2.37 -6.43
C ASP A 111 -14.22 -1.68 -6.57
N VAL A 112 -14.07 -0.87 -7.61
CA VAL A 112 -12.88 -0.05 -7.87
C VAL A 112 -13.09 1.43 -7.52
N GLY A 113 -14.32 1.83 -7.14
CA GLY A 113 -14.76 3.21 -7.13
C GLY A 113 -15.02 3.73 -8.55
N THR A 114 -14.59 4.96 -8.84
CA THR A 114 -14.69 5.57 -10.17
C THR A 114 -13.55 5.09 -11.07
N VAL A 115 -13.85 4.81 -12.35
CA VAL A 115 -12.83 4.57 -13.39
C VAL A 115 -12.20 5.91 -13.82
N ASP A 116 -11.27 6.42 -13.01
CA ASP A 116 -10.63 7.73 -13.18
C ASP A 116 -9.12 7.65 -13.47
N GLY A 117 -8.53 6.46 -13.39
CA GLY A 117 -7.09 6.23 -13.53
C GLY A 117 -6.28 6.52 -12.27
N ILE A 118 -6.93 6.68 -11.12
CA ILE A 118 -6.29 6.95 -9.82
C ILE A 118 -6.27 5.67 -8.99
N LEU A 119 -5.11 5.34 -8.42
CA LEU A 119 -4.96 4.21 -7.49
C LEU A 119 -5.49 4.57 -6.09
N GLY A 120 -6.82 4.65 -5.97
CA GLY A 120 -7.52 4.85 -4.71
C GLY A 120 -7.59 3.58 -3.84
N THR A 121 -8.19 3.72 -2.64
CA THR A 121 -8.37 2.60 -1.70
C THR A 121 -9.12 1.42 -2.33
N ASN A 122 -10.28 1.68 -2.96
CA ASN A 122 -11.11 0.62 -3.55
C ASN A 122 -10.38 -0.10 -4.70
N THR A 123 -9.79 0.66 -5.63
CA THR A 123 -8.98 0.10 -6.72
C THR A 123 -7.83 -0.76 -6.16
N ARG A 124 -7.14 -0.31 -5.11
CA ARG A 124 -6.04 -1.07 -4.49
C ARG A 124 -6.52 -2.37 -3.84
N GLU A 125 -7.66 -2.37 -3.16
CA GLU A 125 -8.24 -3.59 -2.59
C GLU A 125 -8.73 -4.56 -3.68
N ALA A 126 -9.31 -4.04 -4.78
CA ALA A 126 -9.65 -4.85 -5.95
C ALA A 126 -8.42 -5.52 -6.58
N ILE A 127 -7.32 -4.76 -6.75
CA ILE A 127 -6.04 -5.29 -7.21
C ILE A 127 -5.54 -6.41 -6.30
N ARG A 128 -5.56 -6.22 -4.97
CA ARG A 128 -5.10 -7.22 -4.01
C ARG A 128 -5.89 -8.52 -4.12
N LYS A 129 -7.21 -8.43 -4.24
CA LYS A 129 -8.09 -9.60 -4.43
C LYS A 129 -7.77 -10.33 -5.74
N GLU A 130 -7.55 -9.59 -6.82
CA GLU A 130 -7.22 -10.20 -8.11
C GLU A 130 -5.81 -10.79 -8.14
N GLN A 131 -4.82 -10.14 -7.51
CA GLN A 131 -3.47 -10.68 -7.34
C GLN A 131 -3.53 -12.03 -6.60
N MET A 132 -4.33 -12.10 -5.54
CA MET A 132 -4.55 -13.35 -4.80
C MET A 132 -5.16 -14.44 -5.70
N ARG A 133 -6.21 -14.10 -6.46
CA ARG A 133 -6.86 -15.03 -7.41
C ARG A 133 -5.91 -15.55 -8.48
N LEU A 134 -4.99 -14.71 -8.94
CA LEU A 134 -4.01 -15.01 -9.99
C LEU A 134 -2.72 -15.68 -9.47
N GLY A 135 -2.59 -15.89 -8.15
CA GLY A 135 -1.35 -16.39 -7.54
C GLY A 135 -0.17 -15.41 -7.65
N LEU A 136 -0.46 -14.13 -7.83
CA LEU A 136 0.53 -13.06 -7.83
C LEU A 136 0.83 -12.60 -6.39
N PRO A 137 1.99 -11.95 -6.17
CA PRO A 137 2.26 -11.26 -4.91
C PRO A 137 1.17 -10.23 -4.59
N VAL A 138 0.56 -10.34 -3.41
CA VAL A 138 -0.57 -9.50 -2.99
C VAL A 138 -0.07 -8.20 -2.36
N ASP A 139 0.49 -7.30 -3.15
CA ASP A 139 1.05 -6.02 -2.70
C ASP A 139 0.20 -4.79 -3.09
N GLY A 140 -0.89 -5.00 -3.83
CA GLY A 140 -1.80 -3.95 -4.25
C GLY A 140 -1.22 -3.00 -5.30
N TRP A 141 -0.11 -3.35 -5.94
CA TRP A 141 0.52 -2.52 -6.95
C TRP A 141 0.05 -2.90 -8.37
N PRO A 142 -0.47 -1.94 -9.15
CA PRO A 142 -0.91 -2.19 -10.51
C PRO A 142 0.30 -2.21 -11.44
N THR A 143 0.75 -3.42 -11.79
CA THR A 143 1.84 -3.64 -12.74
C THR A 143 1.30 -3.93 -14.14
N PRO A 144 2.12 -3.72 -15.19
CA PRO A 144 1.80 -4.17 -16.54
C PRO A 144 1.48 -5.68 -16.62
N GLU A 145 2.17 -6.50 -15.79
CA GLU A 145 1.91 -7.94 -15.70
C GLU A 145 0.49 -8.23 -15.21
N LEU A 146 0.02 -7.54 -14.16
CA LEU A 146 -1.35 -7.69 -13.67
C LEU A 146 -2.36 -7.34 -14.76
N LEU A 147 -2.19 -6.19 -15.44
CA LEU A 147 -3.11 -5.77 -16.51
C LEU A 147 -3.17 -6.76 -17.68
N ALA A 148 -2.05 -7.40 -18.01
CA ALA A 148 -1.98 -8.41 -19.06
C ALA A 148 -2.70 -9.72 -18.69
N ARG A 149 -2.85 -10.03 -17.39
CA ARG A 149 -3.53 -11.24 -16.89
C ARG A 149 -5.03 -11.05 -16.59
N LEU A 150 -5.53 -9.82 -16.65
CA LEU A 150 -6.95 -9.46 -16.45
C LEU A 150 -7.80 -9.74 -17.69
#